data_AF-A0A371CRL5-F1
#
_entry.id   AF-A0A371CRL5-F1
#
_cell.length_a   1.000
_cell.length_b   1.000
_cell.length_c   1.000
_cell.angle_alpha   90.00
_cell.angle_beta   90.00
_cell.angle_gamma   90.00
#
_symmetry.space_group_name_H-M   'P 1'
#
loop_
_entity.id
_entity.type
_entity.pdbx_description
1 polymer ?
#
loop_
_entity_poly.entity_id
_entity_poly.type
_entity_poly.pdbx_seq_one_letter_code
_entity_poly.pdbx_strand_id
1 'polypeptide(L)'
;MQETVDMRLNELHNTIRQLPRAIAIAVVDLCALGPQRGPTKKALIIGINYVAHEKEEMKLRGAHVEARGYMELCIGKYGFRESNITLMLDDDSVTSELLPTRANILGQIHEFVEGVQPGDQLVFFYCGRSGQVESKSMNEDDGLDEVLLPLDSAGVRPQRTDKVIHDNELRRLLVDPLPVGSELTAIFDSCHSETTLLDLDHYLCNNIWFPFHESGETTGALQIDWRQEVQ
;
A
#
# COMPACT_ATOMS: atom_id res chain seq x y z
N MET A 1 27.62 4.59 29.62
CA MET A 1 26.40 5.27 29.11
C MET A 1 25.15 4.42 29.37
N GLN A 2 25.18 3.12 29.08
CA GLN A 2 24.10 2.16 29.39
C GLN A 2 23.70 2.13 30.88
N GLU A 3 24.67 2.04 31.80
CA GLU A 3 24.40 1.95 33.25
C GLU A 3 23.68 3.18 33.83
N THR A 4 23.85 4.35 33.21
CA THR A 4 23.19 5.60 33.64
C THR A 4 21.73 5.65 33.20
N VAL A 5 21.38 4.99 32.10
CA VAL A 5 20.00 4.86 31.60
C VAL A 5 19.23 3.88 32.47
N ASP A 6 19.83 2.73 32.81
CA ASP A 6 19.21 1.70 33.65
C ASP A 6 18.91 2.18 35.08
N MET A 7 19.80 3.01 35.64
CA MET A 7 19.60 3.59 36.97
C MET A 7 18.41 4.56 37.01
N ARG A 8 18.26 5.40 35.97
CA ARG A 8 17.13 6.32 35.84
C ARG A 8 15.80 5.59 35.60
N LEU A 9 15.82 4.48 34.88
CA LEU A 9 14.63 3.64 34.66
C LEU A 9 14.16 2.97 35.96
N ASN A 10 15.07 2.53 36.82
CA ASN A 10 14.72 1.92 38.11
C ASN A 10 14.12 2.92 39.10
N GLU A 11 14.64 4.15 39.16
CA GLU A 11 14.07 5.21 39.99
C GLU A 11 12.68 5.63 39.50
N LEU A 12 12.49 5.71 38.18
CA LEU A 12 11.19 6.00 37.57
C LEU A 12 10.18 4.90 37.90
N HIS A 13 10.56 3.63 37.76
CA HIS A 13 9.71 2.48 38.10
C HIS A 13 9.25 2.48 39.56
N ASN A 14 10.15 2.77 40.50
CA ASN A 14 9.81 2.84 41.93
C ASN A 14 8.87 4.01 42.24
N THR A 15 9.01 5.12 41.53
CA THR A 15 8.15 6.30 41.69
C THR A 15 6.74 6.03 41.14
N ILE A 16 6.62 5.41 39.97
CA ILE A 16 5.32 5.05 39.35
C ILE A 16 4.51 4.11 40.26
N ARG A 17 5.16 3.17 40.94
CA ARG A 17 4.52 2.23 41.87
C ARG A 17 3.89 2.88 43.11
N GLN A 18 4.34 4.08 43.48
CA GLN A 18 3.82 4.79 44.66
C GLN A 18 2.66 5.74 44.32
N LEU A 19 2.30 5.88 43.04
CA LEU A 19 1.24 6.77 42.61
C LEU A 19 -0.15 6.11 42.73
N PRO A 20 -1.21 6.88 43.04
CA PRO A 20 -2.59 6.42 42.95
C PRO A 20 -2.88 5.85 41.55
N ARG A 21 -3.66 4.76 41.47
CA ARG A 21 -3.93 4.01 40.24
C ARG A 21 -4.31 4.88 39.03
N ALA A 22 -5.12 5.92 39.23
CA ALA A 22 -5.52 6.84 38.15
C ALA A 22 -4.35 7.66 37.57
N ILE A 23 -3.37 8.03 38.42
CA ILE A 23 -2.17 8.77 38.02
C ILE A 23 -1.14 7.83 37.41
N ALA A 24 -1.03 6.59 37.93
CA ALA A 24 -0.15 5.58 37.35
C ALA A 24 -0.55 5.22 35.90
N ILE A 25 -1.86 5.13 35.60
CA ILE A 25 -2.36 4.93 34.22
C ILE A 25 -1.95 6.10 33.32
N ALA A 26 -2.20 7.35 33.76
CA ALA A 26 -1.82 8.53 33.00
C ALA A 26 -0.30 8.68 32.78
N VAL A 27 0.52 8.24 33.74
CA VAL A 27 2.00 8.30 33.62
C VAL A 27 2.54 7.18 32.73
N VAL A 28 1.94 5.98 32.76
CA VAL A 28 2.28 4.90 31.80
C VAL A 28 1.93 5.33 30.38
N ASP A 29 0.78 5.98 30.18
CA ASP A 29 0.38 6.57 28.91
C ASP A 29 1.36 7.67 28.45
N LEU A 30 1.86 8.50 29.37
CA LEU A 30 2.81 9.57 29.06
C LEU A 30 4.23 9.05 28.74
N CYS A 31 4.65 7.92 29.34
CA CYS A 31 5.93 7.28 29.05
C CYS A 31 5.93 6.45 27.76
N ALA A 32 4.76 5.99 27.29
CA ALA A 32 4.59 5.32 26.00
C ALA A 32 4.67 6.28 24.81
N LEU A 33 4.53 7.58 25.05
CA LEU A 33 4.74 8.63 24.06
C LEU A 33 6.24 8.92 23.96
N GLY A 34 6.92 8.17 23.09
CA GLY A 34 8.27 8.50 22.63
C GLY A 34 8.37 9.96 22.13
N PRO A 35 9.57 10.49 21.85
CA PRO A 35 9.74 11.87 21.42
C PRO A 35 8.79 12.17 20.26
N GLN A 36 7.79 13.02 20.55
CA GLN A 36 6.75 13.41 19.60
C GLN A 36 7.39 14.38 18.63
N ARG A 37 7.85 13.86 17.49
CA ARG A 37 8.21 14.72 16.36
C ARG A 37 6.92 15.30 15.79
N GLY A 38 7.02 16.44 15.12
CA GLY A 38 5.88 16.96 14.38
C GLY A 38 5.42 15.96 13.32
N PRO A 39 4.13 15.98 12.91
CA PRO A 39 3.61 15.14 11.85
C PRO A 39 4.48 15.19 10.60
N THR A 40 4.75 14.04 10.01
CA THR A 40 5.55 13.92 8.81
C THR A 40 4.81 13.20 7.70
N LYS A 41 5.27 13.48 6.48
CA LYS A 41 4.75 12.87 5.27
C LYS A 41 5.82 11.96 4.67
N LYS A 42 5.48 10.70 4.40
CA LYS A 42 6.35 9.69 3.76
C LYS A 42 5.65 9.16 2.52
N ALA A 43 6.36 8.95 1.43
CA ALA A 43 5.80 8.28 0.25
C ALA A 43 6.70 7.14 -0.24
N LEU A 44 6.10 6.03 -0.62
CA LEU A 44 6.73 4.94 -1.35
C LEU A 44 6.03 4.81 -2.71
N ILE A 45 6.78 5.05 -3.78
CA ILE A 45 6.26 5.16 -5.15
C ILE A 45 7.00 4.15 -6.01
N ILE A 46 6.26 3.25 -6.64
CA ILE A 46 6.80 2.13 -7.40
C ILE A 46 6.23 2.17 -8.81
N GLY A 47 7.09 2.22 -9.82
CA GLY A 47 6.72 2.14 -11.24
C GLY A 47 7.51 1.06 -11.96
N ILE A 48 6.82 0.06 -12.53
CA ILE A 48 7.49 -1.08 -13.18
C ILE A 48 7.05 -1.18 -14.65
N ASN A 49 8.00 -1.02 -15.57
CA ASN A 49 7.81 -1.18 -17.01
C ASN A 49 8.14 -2.60 -17.51
N TYR A 50 8.74 -3.44 -16.68
CA TYR A 50 9.20 -4.79 -17.01
C TYR A 50 10.16 -4.80 -18.21
N VAL A 51 11.05 -3.81 -18.31
CA VAL A 51 11.88 -3.57 -19.51
C VAL A 51 12.76 -4.76 -19.88
N ALA A 52 13.23 -5.51 -18.87
CA ALA A 52 14.09 -6.68 -19.01
C ALA A 52 13.32 -7.99 -19.29
N HIS A 53 11.98 -7.96 -19.29
CA HIS A 53 11.18 -9.16 -19.46
C HIS A 53 11.23 -9.66 -20.92
N GLU A 54 11.40 -10.96 -21.13
CA GLU A 54 11.56 -11.55 -22.48
C GLU A 54 10.30 -11.37 -23.35
N LYS A 55 9.13 -11.51 -22.72
CA LYS A 55 7.82 -11.40 -23.35
C LYS A 55 7.39 -9.94 -23.48
N GLU A 56 7.10 -9.50 -24.70
CA GLU A 56 6.64 -8.14 -24.98
C GLU A 56 5.27 -7.86 -24.35
N GLU A 57 4.39 -8.88 -24.22
CA GLU A 57 3.08 -8.70 -23.59
C GLU A 57 3.14 -8.31 -22.11
N MET A 58 4.27 -8.57 -21.43
CA MET A 58 4.46 -8.20 -20.04
C MET A 58 4.91 -6.75 -19.88
N LYS A 59 5.57 -6.18 -20.89
CA LYS A 59 6.15 -4.84 -20.81
C LYS A 59 5.06 -3.77 -20.76
N LEU A 60 5.34 -2.72 -20.01
CA LEU A 60 4.57 -1.48 -19.95
C LEU A 60 5.45 -0.32 -20.43
N ARG A 61 4.81 0.78 -20.86
CA ARG A 61 5.52 1.98 -21.34
C ARG A 61 5.24 3.23 -20.50
N GLY A 62 4.21 3.21 -19.66
CA GLY A 62 3.73 4.38 -18.93
C GLY A 62 4.09 4.40 -17.44
N ALA A 63 4.47 3.27 -16.83
CA ALA A 63 4.53 3.15 -15.38
C ALA A 63 5.57 4.09 -14.74
N HIS A 64 6.70 4.31 -15.42
CA HIS A 64 7.71 5.28 -14.98
C HIS A 64 7.20 6.72 -15.02
N VAL A 65 6.44 7.07 -16.06
CA VAL A 65 5.89 8.43 -16.23
C VAL A 65 4.85 8.69 -15.14
N GLU A 66 3.96 7.73 -14.90
CA GLU A 66 2.95 7.82 -13.83
C GLU A 66 3.61 7.94 -12.45
N ALA A 67 4.60 7.10 -12.14
CA ALA A 67 5.32 7.16 -10.87
C ALA A 67 6.03 8.50 -10.64
N ARG A 68 6.71 9.04 -11.67
CA ARG A 68 7.37 10.36 -11.58
C ARG A 68 6.34 11.50 -11.44
N GLY A 69 5.26 11.46 -12.20
CA GLY A 69 4.18 12.45 -12.08
C GLY A 69 3.53 12.43 -10.69
N TYR A 70 3.37 11.24 -10.10
CA TYR A 70 2.82 11.11 -8.76
C TYR A 70 3.80 11.62 -7.68
N MET A 71 5.11 11.39 -7.85
CA MET A 71 6.14 12.00 -7.01
C MET A 71 6.10 13.52 -7.07
N GLU A 72 6.02 14.10 -8.27
CA GLU A 72 5.92 15.55 -8.48
C GLU A 72 4.65 16.12 -7.83
N LEU A 73 3.52 15.40 -7.91
CA LEU A 73 2.27 15.77 -7.25
C LEU A 73 2.41 15.79 -5.72
N CYS A 74 3.03 14.76 -5.13
CA CYS A 74 3.30 14.70 -3.69
C CYS A 74 4.13 15.90 -3.23
N ILE A 75 5.19 16.26 -3.97
CA ILE A 75 6.06 17.38 -3.62
C ILE A 75 5.34 18.71 -3.83
N GLY A 76 4.86 18.96 -5.05
CA GLY A 76 4.37 20.27 -5.47
C GLY A 76 3.03 20.66 -4.86
N LYS A 77 2.09 19.72 -4.72
CA LYS A 77 0.73 20.01 -4.25
C LYS A 77 0.52 19.63 -2.79
N TYR A 78 1.07 18.51 -2.35
CA TYR A 78 0.80 17.96 -1.01
C TYR A 78 1.91 18.23 0.01
N GLY A 79 3.01 18.88 -0.40
CA GLY A 79 4.07 19.36 0.49
C GLY A 79 4.92 18.25 1.09
N PHE A 80 5.06 17.12 0.39
CA PHE A 80 6.01 16.07 0.79
C PHE A 80 7.44 16.57 0.56
N ARG A 81 8.34 16.26 1.49
CA ARG A 81 9.76 16.49 1.29
C ARG A 81 10.31 15.38 0.41
N GLU A 82 11.09 15.75 -0.61
CA GLU A 82 11.75 14.77 -1.49
C GLU A 82 12.57 13.74 -0.71
N SER A 83 13.23 14.15 0.39
CA SER A 83 13.98 13.25 1.28
C SER A 83 13.14 12.16 1.98
N ASN A 84 11.81 12.31 1.98
CA ASN A 84 10.88 11.35 2.57
C ASN A 84 10.12 10.55 1.50
N ILE A 85 10.53 10.66 0.23
CA ILE A 85 9.95 9.92 -0.87
C ILE A 85 10.96 8.90 -1.35
N THR A 86 10.55 7.64 -1.39
CA THR A 86 11.28 6.55 -2.03
C THR A 86 10.64 6.28 -3.39
N LEU A 87 11.42 6.45 -4.47
CA LEU A 87 11.00 6.15 -5.84
C LEU A 87 11.73 4.89 -6.33
N MET A 88 10.98 3.86 -6.70
CA MET A 88 11.48 2.59 -7.24
C MET A 88 11.10 2.45 -8.71
N LEU A 89 12.08 2.21 -9.59
CA LEU A 89 11.91 2.06 -11.03
C LEU A 89 12.79 0.93 -11.56
N ASP A 90 12.42 0.31 -12.67
CA ASP A 90 13.22 -0.72 -13.36
C ASP A 90 14.04 -0.17 -14.54
N ASP A 91 14.59 1.04 -14.42
CA ASP A 91 15.56 1.62 -15.36
C ASP A 91 16.89 1.98 -14.68
N ASP A 92 17.86 2.44 -15.48
CA ASP A 92 19.19 2.82 -14.99
C ASP A 92 19.22 4.15 -14.23
N SER A 93 18.07 4.79 -13.97
CA SER A 93 18.00 6.07 -13.25
C SER A 93 18.03 5.91 -11.73
N VAL A 94 17.86 4.68 -11.23
CA VAL A 94 17.88 4.36 -9.80
C VAL A 94 18.97 3.35 -9.46
N THR A 95 19.31 3.25 -8.17
CA THR A 95 20.33 2.29 -7.71
C THR A 95 19.76 0.86 -7.63
N SER A 96 20.63 -0.13 -7.49
CA SER A 96 20.26 -1.55 -7.37
C SER A 96 19.27 -1.84 -6.23
N GLU A 97 19.34 -1.06 -5.15
CA GLU A 97 18.48 -1.17 -3.97
C GLU A 97 17.05 -0.65 -4.22
N LEU A 98 16.89 0.16 -5.27
CA LEU A 98 15.62 0.77 -5.69
C LEU A 98 15.02 0.09 -6.93
N LEU A 99 15.67 -0.95 -7.47
CA LEU A 99 15.05 -1.82 -8.46
C LEU A 99 13.87 -2.55 -7.80
N PRO A 100 12.67 -2.59 -8.41
CA PRO A 100 11.46 -3.12 -7.80
C PRO A 100 11.37 -4.66 -7.85
N THR A 101 12.40 -5.33 -7.34
CA THR A 101 12.38 -6.78 -7.08
C THR A 101 11.54 -7.09 -5.84
N ARG A 102 11.07 -8.32 -5.68
CA ARG A 102 10.26 -8.73 -4.51
C ARG A 102 10.97 -8.38 -3.20
N ALA A 103 12.25 -8.73 -3.10
CA ALA A 103 13.03 -8.48 -1.89
C ALA A 103 13.15 -6.98 -1.58
N ASN A 104 13.42 -6.16 -2.60
CA ASN A 104 13.57 -4.72 -2.42
C ASN A 104 12.22 -4.05 -2.09
N ILE A 105 11.13 -4.43 -2.75
CA ILE A 105 9.79 -3.89 -2.44
C ILE A 105 9.42 -4.16 -0.98
N LEU A 106 9.58 -5.40 -0.51
CA LEU A 106 9.28 -5.76 0.88
C LEU A 106 10.20 -5.05 1.88
N GLY A 107 11.48 -4.90 1.54
CA GLY A 107 12.42 -4.11 2.34
C GLY A 107 12.03 -2.64 2.44
N GLN A 108 11.67 -2.02 1.31
CA GLN A 108 11.23 -0.62 1.30
C GLN A 108 9.90 -0.41 1.99
N ILE A 109 8.97 -1.39 1.93
CA ILE A 109 7.75 -1.36 2.73
C ILE A 109 8.07 -1.33 4.23
N HIS A 110 9.00 -2.16 4.69
CA HIS A 110 9.43 -2.18 6.09
C HIS A 110 9.98 -0.81 6.52
N GLU A 111 10.93 -0.25 5.78
CA GLU A 111 11.48 1.09 6.05
C GLU A 111 10.42 2.21 5.95
N PHE A 112 9.44 2.02 5.07
CA PHE A 112 8.34 2.96 4.86
C PHE A 112 7.39 3.03 6.06
N VAL A 113 7.06 1.91 6.69
CA VAL A 113 6.21 1.87 7.89
C VAL A 113 6.99 2.03 9.20
N GLU A 114 8.31 1.90 9.16
CA GLU A 114 9.13 2.05 10.36
C GLU A 114 9.08 3.49 10.93
N GLY A 115 8.90 3.57 12.25
CA GLY A 115 8.91 4.81 13.02
C GLY A 115 7.71 5.72 12.79
N VAL A 116 6.64 5.23 12.14
CA VAL A 116 5.39 5.97 11.97
C VAL A 116 4.76 6.27 13.33
N GLN A 117 4.29 7.51 13.49
CA GLN A 117 3.61 8.01 14.68
C GLN A 117 2.18 8.47 14.34
N PRO A 118 1.27 8.54 15.32
CA PRO A 118 -0.03 9.16 15.12
C PRO A 118 0.09 10.57 14.51
N GLY A 119 -0.72 10.87 13.51
CA GLY A 119 -0.70 12.11 12.74
C GLY A 119 0.20 12.10 11.50
N ASP A 120 1.07 11.10 11.33
CA ASP A 120 1.82 10.94 10.08
C ASP A 120 0.91 10.60 8.89
N GLN A 121 1.28 11.10 7.71
CA GLN A 121 0.59 10.83 6.45
C GLN A 121 1.48 10.03 5.51
N LEU A 122 1.00 8.85 5.12
CA LEU A 122 1.70 7.90 4.29
C LEU A 122 1.01 7.80 2.93
N VAL A 123 1.82 7.74 1.89
CA VAL A 123 1.36 7.54 0.52
C VAL A 123 2.08 6.34 -0.07
N PHE A 124 1.32 5.33 -0.47
CA PHE A 124 1.81 4.18 -1.22
C PHE A 124 1.24 4.24 -2.63
N PHE A 125 2.10 4.31 -3.64
CA PHE A 125 1.69 4.31 -5.04
C PHE A 125 2.37 3.16 -5.77
N TYR A 126 1.58 2.33 -6.44
CA TYR A 126 2.07 1.25 -7.28
C TYR A 126 1.49 1.37 -8.68
N CYS A 127 2.35 1.45 -9.69
CA CYS A 127 1.98 1.33 -11.09
C CYS A 127 2.75 0.16 -11.73
N GLY A 128 2.02 -0.86 -12.17
CA GLY A 128 2.62 -2.11 -12.64
C GLY A 128 1.59 -3.18 -12.99
N ARG A 129 2.04 -4.42 -13.16
CA ARG A 129 1.16 -5.57 -13.40
C ARG A 129 0.67 -6.15 -12.06
N SER A 130 -0.61 -6.48 -12.01
CA SER A 130 -1.19 -7.36 -11.00
C SER A 130 -1.72 -8.63 -11.68
N GLY A 131 -2.16 -9.60 -10.89
CA GLY A 131 -2.94 -10.73 -11.38
C GLY A 131 -3.49 -11.56 -10.23
N GLN A 132 -4.14 -12.66 -10.56
CA GLN A 132 -4.84 -13.52 -9.60
C GLN A 132 -4.21 -14.91 -9.53
N VAL A 133 -4.05 -15.44 -8.32
CA VAL A 133 -3.60 -16.83 -8.08
C VAL A 133 -4.67 -17.58 -7.31
N GLU A 134 -4.71 -18.91 -7.46
CA GLU A 134 -5.65 -19.73 -6.69
C GLU A 134 -5.38 -19.56 -5.19
N SER A 135 -6.40 -19.12 -4.45
CA SER A 135 -6.31 -18.92 -3.02
C SER A 135 -6.07 -20.24 -2.32
N LYS A 136 -5.23 -20.20 -1.29
CA LYS A 136 -5.10 -21.31 -0.33
C LYS A 136 -6.04 -21.14 0.86
N SER A 137 -6.74 -20.02 0.93
CA SER A 137 -7.65 -19.67 2.02
C SER A 137 -9.10 -19.94 1.61
N MET A 138 -9.99 -20.17 2.59
CA MET A 138 -11.43 -20.28 2.36
C MET A 138 -12.15 -18.93 2.56
N ASN A 139 -11.41 -17.84 2.71
CA ASN A 139 -11.98 -16.54 3.12
C ASN A 139 -12.27 -15.60 1.95
N GLU A 140 -11.98 -16.01 0.72
CA GLU A 140 -12.22 -15.20 -0.48
C GLU A 140 -13.50 -15.63 -1.19
N ASP A 141 -14.31 -14.64 -1.59
CA ASP A 141 -15.64 -14.85 -2.17
C ASP A 141 -15.60 -15.62 -3.50
N ASP A 142 -14.50 -15.53 -4.25
CA ASP A 142 -14.26 -16.23 -5.52
C ASP A 142 -13.13 -17.28 -5.46
N GLY A 143 -12.38 -17.32 -4.35
CA GLY A 143 -11.25 -18.22 -4.14
C GLY A 143 -9.97 -17.85 -4.90
N LEU A 144 -9.78 -16.57 -5.26
CA LEU A 144 -8.60 -16.07 -5.97
C LEU A 144 -7.89 -14.95 -5.20
N ASP A 145 -6.63 -15.18 -4.80
CA ASP A 145 -5.80 -14.17 -4.14
C ASP A 145 -5.28 -13.17 -5.19
N GLU A 146 -5.35 -11.88 -4.89
CA GLU A 146 -4.73 -10.85 -5.72
C GLU A 146 -3.23 -10.75 -5.43
N VAL A 147 -2.44 -10.59 -6.50
CA VAL A 147 -0.99 -10.50 -6.40
C VAL A 147 -0.42 -9.33 -7.20
N LEU A 148 0.56 -8.65 -6.60
CA LEU A 148 1.44 -7.73 -7.31
C LEU A 148 2.58 -8.51 -7.97
N LEU A 149 3.02 -8.03 -9.13
CA LEU A 149 4.14 -8.61 -9.87
C LEU A 149 5.38 -7.72 -9.74
N PRO A 150 6.36 -8.09 -8.91
CA PRO A 150 7.68 -7.48 -8.92
C PRO A 150 8.43 -7.68 -10.23
N LEU A 151 9.52 -6.93 -10.40
CA LEU A 151 10.41 -7.01 -11.56
C LEU A 151 10.98 -8.42 -11.79
N ASP A 152 11.32 -9.14 -10.72
CA ASP A 152 11.88 -10.50 -10.78
C ASP A 152 10.79 -11.60 -10.81
N SER A 153 9.53 -11.22 -10.98
CA SER A 153 8.45 -12.18 -11.21
C SER A 153 8.45 -12.67 -12.67
N ALA A 154 8.24 -13.96 -12.88
CA ALA A 154 8.12 -14.56 -14.21
C ALA A 154 6.67 -14.49 -14.76
N GLY A 155 5.87 -13.53 -14.26
CA GLY A 155 4.42 -13.48 -14.43
C GLY A 155 3.64 -14.41 -13.48
N VAL A 156 2.32 -14.36 -13.57
CA VAL A 156 1.44 -15.26 -12.81
C VAL A 156 1.35 -16.61 -13.50
N ARG A 157 1.80 -17.67 -12.83
CA ARG A 157 1.56 -19.06 -13.24
C ARG A 157 1.17 -19.88 -12.03
N PRO A 158 0.23 -20.85 -12.16
CA PRO A 158 -0.28 -21.64 -11.03
C PRO A 158 0.80 -22.34 -10.19
N GLN A 159 1.98 -22.58 -10.79
CA GLN A 159 3.08 -23.34 -10.18
C GLN A 159 4.29 -22.46 -9.81
N ARG A 160 4.27 -21.15 -10.07
CA ARG A 160 5.38 -20.21 -9.81
C ARG A 160 4.87 -18.91 -9.21
N THR A 161 4.56 -18.96 -7.93
CA THR A 161 4.10 -17.82 -7.12
C THR A 161 5.11 -17.39 -6.05
N ASP A 162 6.35 -17.89 -6.11
CA ASP A 162 7.40 -17.59 -5.13
C ASP A 162 7.92 -16.14 -5.20
N LYS A 163 7.72 -15.49 -6.34
CA LYS A 163 8.20 -14.13 -6.63
C LYS A 163 7.12 -13.07 -6.72
N VAL A 164 5.86 -13.44 -6.52
CA VAL A 164 4.76 -12.46 -6.42
C VAL A 164 4.59 -12.00 -4.97
N ILE A 165 3.85 -10.91 -4.79
CA ILE A 165 3.48 -10.41 -3.47
C ILE A 165 1.96 -10.54 -3.34
N HIS A 166 1.50 -11.34 -2.38
CA HIS A 166 0.08 -11.53 -2.10
C HIS A 166 -0.49 -10.30 -1.38
N ASP A 167 -1.73 -9.94 -1.68
CA ASP A 167 -2.55 -8.95 -0.97
C ASP A 167 -2.50 -9.08 0.57
N ASN A 168 -2.65 -10.29 1.10
CA ASN A 168 -2.60 -10.61 2.51
C ASN A 168 -1.22 -10.28 3.13
N GLU A 169 -0.14 -10.57 2.39
CA GLU A 169 1.22 -10.20 2.79
C GLU A 169 1.38 -8.68 2.73
N LEU A 170 0.84 -8.03 1.71
CA LEU A 170 0.89 -6.59 1.52
C LEU A 170 0.15 -5.86 2.66
N ARG A 171 -1.07 -6.27 2.98
CA ARG A 171 -1.88 -5.76 4.10
C ARG A 171 -1.14 -5.94 5.43
N ARG A 172 -0.58 -7.12 5.67
CA ARG A 172 0.17 -7.42 6.90
C ARG A 172 1.39 -6.51 7.09
N LEU A 173 2.03 -6.08 6.01
CA LEU A 173 3.25 -5.27 6.07
C LEU A 173 2.96 -3.77 5.97
N LEU A 174 1.95 -3.35 5.21
CA LEU A 174 1.62 -1.94 5.01
C LEU A 174 0.58 -1.40 5.99
N VAL A 175 -0.36 -2.23 6.46
CA VAL A 175 -1.54 -1.77 7.24
C VAL A 175 -1.42 -2.15 8.71
N ASP A 176 -1.22 -3.44 9.01
CA ASP A 176 -1.20 -3.94 10.40
C ASP A 176 -0.19 -3.24 11.33
N PRO A 177 0.99 -2.79 10.87
CA PRO A 177 1.97 -2.12 11.74
C PRO A 177 1.62 -0.65 12.05
N LEU A 178 0.66 -0.04 11.35
CA LEU A 178 0.41 1.39 11.46
C LEU A 178 -0.31 1.74 12.77
N PRO A 179 0.18 2.75 13.52
CA PRO A 179 -0.46 3.17 14.76
C PRO A 179 -1.78 3.88 14.47
N VAL A 180 -2.74 3.73 15.38
CA VAL A 180 -4.01 4.46 15.35
C VAL A 180 -3.76 5.96 15.29
N GLY A 181 -4.41 6.63 14.35
CA GLY A 181 -4.27 8.08 14.12
C GLY A 181 -3.24 8.45 13.06
N SER A 182 -2.50 7.48 12.50
CA SER A 182 -1.79 7.67 11.22
C SER A 182 -2.74 7.49 10.04
N GLU A 183 -2.39 8.05 8.88
CA GLU A 183 -3.21 8.00 7.66
C GLU A 183 -2.38 7.36 6.53
N LEU A 184 -2.87 6.25 5.95
CA LEU A 184 -2.29 5.65 4.75
C LEU A 184 -3.24 5.85 3.56
N THR A 185 -2.75 6.50 2.51
CA THR A 185 -3.38 6.54 1.19
C THR A 185 -2.63 5.58 0.26
N ALA A 186 -3.26 4.49 -0.14
CA ALA A 186 -2.71 3.54 -1.09
C ALA A 186 -3.43 3.64 -2.45
N ILE A 187 -2.66 3.76 -3.53
CA ILE A 187 -3.17 3.82 -4.91
C ILE A 187 -2.48 2.75 -5.74
N PHE A 188 -3.31 1.96 -6.43
CA PHE A 188 -2.86 0.90 -7.33
C PHE A 188 -3.35 1.21 -8.74
N ASP A 189 -2.41 1.48 -9.63
CA ASP A 189 -2.64 1.65 -11.06
C ASP A 189 -2.12 0.40 -11.78
N SER A 190 -2.96 -0.64 -11.81
CA SER A 190 -2.62 -1.94 -12.40
C SER A 190 -3.76 -2.47 -13.25
N CYS A 191 -3.43 -3.13 -14.37
CA CYS A 191 -4.42 -3.81 -15.19
C CYS A 191 -4.85 -5.11 -14.49
N HIS A 192 -6.16 -5.31 -14.29
CA HIS A 192 -6.84 -6.39 -13.53
C HIS A 192 -7.28 -6.05 -12.09
N SER A 193 -7.56 -4.78 -11.79
CA SER A 193 -8.12 -4.34 -10.50
C SER A 193 -9.63 -4.61 -10.31
N GLU A 194 -10.11 -5.80 -10.70
CA GLU A 194 -11.52 -6.18 -10.47
C GLU A 194 -11.79 -6.51 -8.98
N THR A 195 -10.73 -6.71 -8.18
CA THR A 195 -10.78 -7.07 -6.74
C THR A 195 -9.70 -6.32 -5.93
N THR A 196 -9.89 -6.21 -4.61
CA THR A 196 -9.12 -5.29 -3.75
C THR A 196 -7.76 -5.84 -3.32
N LEU A 197 -6.67 -5.24 -3.82
CA LEU A 197 -5.27 -5.59 -3.50
C LEU A 197 -4.82 -5.44 -2.03
N LEU A 198 -5.71 -5.06 -1.11
CA LEU A 198 -5.36 -4.79 0.30
C LEU A 198 -6.26 -5.49 1.32
N ASP A 199 -7.19 -6.38 0.90
CA ASP A 199 -8.11 -7.12 1.79
C ASP A 199 -8.65 -6.27 2.96
N LEU A 200 -9.15 -5.10 2.60
CA LEU A 200 -9.75 -4.18 3.56
C LEU A 200 -11.19 -4.60 3.83
N ASP A 201 -11.55 -4.71 5.11
CA ASP A 201 -12.89 -5.16 5.57
C ASP A 201 -14.06 -4.36 4.96
N HIS A 202 -13.78 -3.13 4.50
CA HIS A 202 -14.75 -2.20 3.93
C HIS A 202 -14.56 -1.94 2.42
N TYR A 203 -14.43 -3.00 1.61
CA TYR A 203 -14.29 -2.88 0.15
C TYR A 203 -15.62 -2.59 -0.58
N LEU A 204 -16.77 -3.05 -0.06
CA LEU A 204 -18.09 -2.88 -0.70
C LEU A 204 -18.86 -1.63 -0.24
N CYS A 205 -18.29 -0.79 0.63
CA CYS A 205 -19.05 0.26 1.31
C CYS A 205 -19.51 1.41 0.39
N ASN A 206 -18.95 1.47 -0.83
CA ASN A 206 -19.37 2.40 -1.88
C ASN A 206 -20.04 1.70 -3.06
N ASN A 207 -20.33 0.40 -2.97
CA ASN A 207 -21.11 -0.25 -4.00
C ASN A 207 -22.52 0.34 -4.02
N ILE A 208 -22.85 0.97 -5.15
CA ILE A 208 -24.21 1.38 -5.44
C ILE A 208 -25.02 0.09 -5.52
N TRP A 209 -25.86 -0.14 -4.52
CA TRP A 209 -26.79 -1.26 -4.52
C TRP A 209 -27.74 -1.08 -5.71
N PHE A 210 -27.56 -1.87 -6.77
CA PHE A 210 -28.52 -1.99 -7.84
C PHE A 210 -29.56 -3.04 -7.42
N PRO A 211 -30.82 -2.66 -7.12
CA PRO A 211 -31.89 -3.65 -7.08
C PRO A 211 -31.99 -4.23 -8.48
N PHE A 212 -31.75 -5.52 -8.62
CA PHE A 212 -32.25 -6.26 -9.77
C PHE A 212 -33.77 -6.09 -9.79
N HIS A 213 -34.25 -5.19 -10.64
CA HIS A 213 -35.61 -5.25 -11.12
C HIS A 213 -35.60 -6.36 -12.18
N GLU A 214 -36.09 -7.55 -11.84
CA GLU A 214 -36.50 -8.49 -12.87
C GLU A 214 -37.52 -7.74 -13.74
N SER A 215 -37.08 -7.37 -14.95
CA SER A 215 -37.98 -6.85 -15.96
C SER A 215 -38.83 -8.03 -16.42
N GLY A 216 -40.05 -8.08 -15.88
CA GLY A 216 -41.15 -8.77 -16.54
C GLY A 216 -41.18 -8.37 -18.01
N GLU A 217 -41.41 -9.36 -18.86
CA GLU A 217 -41.43 -9.24 -20.32
C GLU A 217 -42.21 -8.00 -20.78
N THR A 218 -41.54 -7.08 -21.47
CA THR A 218 -42.21 -6.15 -22.38
C THR A 218 -41.46 -6.10 -23.70
N THR A 219 -42.11 -6.67 -24.72
CA THR A 219 -41.84 -6.54 -26.14
C THR A 219 -41.70 -5.08 -26.55
N GLY A 220 -40.53 -4.69 -27.07
CA GLY A 220 -40.32 -3.36 -27.66
C GLY A 220 -38.84 -3.08 -27.90
N ALA A 221 -38.31 -3.53 -29.03
CA ALA A 221 -36.95 -3.21 -29.45
C ALA A 221 -36.81 -1.72 -29.76
N LEU A 222 -35.93 -1.02 -29.03
CA LEU A 222 -35.40 0.29 -29.41
C LEU A 222 -33.91 0.12 -29.66
N GLN A 223 -33.55 0.12 -30.94
CA GLN A 223 -32.19 0.11 -31.44
C GLN A 223 -31.71 1.58 -31.49
N ILE A 224 -30.66 1.91 -30.73
CA ILE A 224 -30.05 3.24 -30.72
C ILE A 224 -28.81 3.21 -31.63
N ASP A 225 -28.84 4.02 -32.69
CA ASP A 225 -27.76 4.20 -33.67
C ASP A 225 -26.84 5.36 -33.22
N TRP A 226 -25.54 5.10 -33.13
CA TRP A 226 -24.52 5.99 -32.53
C TRP A 226 -23.75 6.84 -33.56
N ARG A 227 -24.35 7.20 -34.68
CA ARG A 227 -23.73 8.13 -35.63
C ARG A 227 -24.53 9.41 -35.80
N GLN A 228 -24.21 10.41 -34.97
CA GLN A 228 -24.14 11.83 -35.36
C GLN A 228 -23.81 12.68 -34.15
N GLU A 229 -22.55 13.08 -34.00
CA GLU A 229 -22.17 14.34 -33.34
C GLU A 229 -20.69 14.65 -33.64
N VAL A 230 -20.43 15.11 -34.86
CA VAL A 230 -19.30 16.01 -35.16
C VAL A 230 -19.80 17.01 -36.20
N GLN A 231 -20.01 18.25 -35.75
CA GLN A 231 -19.89 19.46 -36.57
C GLN A 231 -19.05 20.47 -35.80
#